data_AF-X1QFD7-F1
#
_entry.id   AF-X1QFD7-F1
#
_cell.length_a   1.000
_cell.length_b   1.000
_cell.length_c   1.000
_cell.angle_alpha   90.00
_cell.angle_beta   90.00
_cell.angle_gamma   90.00
#
_symmetry.space_group_name_H-M   'P 1'
#
loop_
_entity.id
_entity.type
_entity.pdbx_description
1 polymer ?
#
loop_
_entity_poly.entity_id
_entity_poly.type
_entity_poly.pdbx_seq_one_letter_code
_entity_poly.pdbx_strand_id
1 'polypeptide(L)'
;MSLDSPITYAEWYWKHGLDAALAEQEKYEQELAPHFQAVLANVLAIEELEAGDRVFLESFVTPTSPAMGGVGLRFASEIADSIVGGAMEPRLRTIRHAAERNALSKILTPAQAALLKRRKKITDTYADVLFKFGGYPDEQSEYLYNAFEPYPTI
;
A
#
# COMPACT_ATOMS: atom_id res chain seq x y z
N MET A 1 15.77 -41.04 20.41
CA MET A 1 16.45 -40.07 19.53
C MET A 1 16.02 -38.69 19.99
N SER A 2 16.94 -37.93 20.60
CA SER A 2 16.70 -36.56 21.05
C SER A 2 17.77 -35.69 20.40
N LEU A 3 17.35 -34.56 19.83
CA LEU A 3 18.23 -33.53 19.28
C LEU A 3 19.07 -32.84 20.37
N ASP A 4 18.73 -33.01 21.65
CA ASP A 4 19.47 -32.46 22.80
C ASP A 4 20.73 -33.27 23.14
N SER A 5 20.83 -34.49 22.63
CA SER A 5 21.98 -35.37 22.82
C SER A 5 22.24 -36.18 21.55
N PRO A 6 22.76 -35.52 20.48
CA PRO A 6 22.97 -36.16 19.20
C PRO A 6 24.03 -37.27 19.32
N ILE A 7 23.69 -38.46 18.81
CA ILE A 7 24.54 -39.66 18.91
C ILE A 7 25.16 -39.98 17.55
N THR A 8 24.52 -39.52 16.47
CA THR A 8 24.99 -39.68 15.09
C THR A 8 25.39 -38.33 14.47
N TYR A 9 26.27 -38.38 13.47
CA TYR A 9 26.67 -37.18 12.73
C TYR A 9 25.49 -36.45 12.07
N ALA A 10 24.49 -37.19 11.57
CA ALA A 10 23.29 -36.60 10.98
C ALA A 10 22.46 -35.82 12.02
N GLU A 11 22.29 -36.37 13.23
CA GLU A 11 21.62 -35.67 14.34
C GLU A 11 22.42 -34.46 14.81
N TRP A 12 23.76 -34.57 14.86
CA TRP A 12 24.64 -33.46 15.23
C TRP A 12 24.54 -32.30 14.22
N TYR A 13 24.59 -32.61 12.93
CA TYR A 13 24.48 -31.64 11.84
C TYR A 13 23.12 -30.93 11.87
N TRP A 14 22.03 -31.68 12.04
CA TRP A 14 20.69 -31.11 12.16
C TRP A 14 20.52 -30.23 13.39
N LYS A 15 21.04 -30.67 14.55
CA LYS A 15 21.01 -29.87 15.78
C LYS A 15 21.78 -28.56 15.61
N HIS A 16 22.98 -28.60 15.04
CA HIS A 16 23.80 -27.40 14.84
C HIS A 16 23.17 -26.45 13.80
N GLY A 17 22.48 -26.97 12.79
CA GLY A 17 21.70 -26.16 11.85
C GLY A 17 20.52 -25.45 12.54
N LEU A 18 19.79 -26.15 13.42
CA LEU A 18 18.70 -25.57 14.22
C LEU A 18 19.22 -24.51 15.21
N ASP A 19 20.34 -24.79 15.88
CA ASP A 19 20.95 -23.86 16.82
C ASP A 19 21.46 -22.59 16.14
N ALA A 20 22.03 -22.72 14.94
CA ALA A 20 22.43 -21.57 14.13
C ALA A 20 21.22 -20.71 13.71
N ALA A 21 20.12 -21.34 13.29
CA ALA A 21 18.89 -20.63 12.92
C ALA A 21 18.22 -19.93 14.11
N LEU A 22 18.23 -20.56 15.29
CA LEU A 22 17.73 -19.95 16.53
C LEU A 22 18.60 -18.76 16.96
N ALA A 23 19.92 -18.92 16.92
CA ALA A 23 20.85 -17.84 17.25
C ALA A 23 20.71 -16.65 16.28
N GLU A 24 20.47 -16.90 15.00
CA GLU A 24 20.20 -15.86 14.00
C GLU A 24 18.87 -15.13 14.29
N GLN A 25 17.80 -15.86 14.63
CA GLN A 25 16.53 -15.27 15.03
C GLN A 25 16.65 -14.42 16.30
N GLU A 26 17.31 -14.92 17.34
CA GLU A 26 17.55 -14.16 18.57
C GLU A 26 18.30 -12.86 18.30
N LYS A 27 19.24 -12.88 17.36
CA LYS A 27 20.02 -11.70 16.98
C LYS A 27 19.16 -10.68 16.23
N TYR A 28 18.34 -11.11 15.28
CA TYR A 28 17.38 -10.23 14.62
C TYR A 28 16.34 -9.65 15.59
N GLU A 29 15.87 -10.46 16.53
CA GLU A 29 14.95 -10.01 17.56
C GLU A 29 15.62 -8.94 18.45
N GLN A 30 16.83 -9.17 18.93
CA GLN A 30 17.56 -8.18 19.73
C GLN A 30 17.86 -6.87 18.99
N GLU A 31 18.23 -6.96 17.71
CA GLU A 31 18.60 -5.78 16.91
C GLU A 31 17.36 -5.00 16.44
N LEU A 32 16.27 -5.68 16.08
CA LEU A 32 15.10 -5.04 15.45
C LEU A 32 13.93 -4.81 16.41
N ALA A 33 13.80 -5.59 17.50
CA ALA A 33 12.69 -5.42 18.45
C ALA A 33 12.60 -4.00 19.04
N PRO A 34 13.71 -3.32 19.42
CA PRO A 34 13.64 -1.94 19.91
C PRO A 34 13.08 -0.96 18.85
N HIS A 35 13.41 -1.18 17.57
CA HIS A 35 12.92 -0.37 16.46
C HIS A 35 11.43 -0.63 16.18
N PHE A 36 10.99 -1.88 16.24
CA PHE A 36 9.57 -2.22 16.11
C PHE A 36 8.75 -1.71 17.30
N GLN A 37 9.25 -1.80 18.53
CA GLN A 37 8.60 -1.18 19.68
C GLN A 37 8.42 0.31 19.50
N ALA A 38 9.48 1.01 19.08
CA ALA A 38 9.42 2.44 18.84
C ALA A 38 8.43 2.81 17.71
N VAL A 39 8.36 2.02 16.64
CA VAL A 39 7.41 2.26 15.54
C VAL A 39 6.00 1.93 15.98
N LEU A 40 5.74 0.73 16.50
CA LEU A 40 4.39 0.30 16.86
C LEU A 40 3.80 1.13 18.01
N ALA A 41 4.58 1.51 19.01
CA ALA A 41 4.09 2.32 20.13
C ALA A 41 3.79 3.79 19.74
N ASN A 42 4.52 4.36 18.78
CA ASN A 42 4.35 5.77 18.40
C ASN A 42 3.46 5.98 17.17
N VAL A 43 3.36 4.98 16.29
CA VAL A 43 2.68 5.11 15.00
C VAL A 43 1.24 4.59 15.07
N LEU A 44 0.99 3.56 15.86
CA LEU A 44 -0.38 3.12 16.12
C LEU A 44 -0.91 3.97 17.28
N ALA A 45 -2.05 4.65 17.09
CA ALA A 45 -2.81 5.23 18.19
C ALA A 45 -3.47 4.09 19.00
N ILE A 46 -2.66 3.19 19.57
CA ILE A 46 -3.11 1.96 20.23
C ILE A 46 -4.12 2.28 21.36
N GLU A 47 -3.96 3.45 21.97
CA GLU A 47 -4.85 3.99 23.00
C GLU A 47 -6.28 4.28 22.51
N GLU A 48 -6.46 4.48 21.20
CA GLU A 48 -7.75 4.74 20.55
C GLU A 48 -8.42 3.46 20.03
N LEU A 49 -7.71 2.33 20.04
CA LEU A 49 -8.24 1.03 19.59
C LEU A 49 -9.13 0.37 20.66
N GLU A 50 -10.10 -0.41 20.20
CA GLU A 50 -10.92 -1.27 21.06
C GLU A 50 -10.06 -2.29 21.81
N ALA A 51 -10.51 -2.71 23.00
CA ALA A 51 -9.70 -3.49 23.93
C ALA A 51 -9.16 -4.81 23.33
N GLY A 52 -9.91 -5.46 22.44
CA GLY A 52 -9.47 -6.70 21.78
C GLY A 52 -8.31 -6.48 20.81
N ASP A 53 -8.40 -5.45 19.98
CA ASP A 53 -7.37 -5.11 18.99
C ASP A 53 -6.09 -4.61 19.66
N ARG A 54 -6.23 -3.86 20.76
CA ARG A 54 -5.11 -3.44 21.60
C ARG A 54 -4.33 -4.62 22.15
N VAL A 55 -5.02 -5.56 22.82
CA VAL A 55 -4.38 -6.74 23.43
C VAL A 55 -3.71 -7.61 22.36
N PHE A 56 -4.34 -7.74 21.19
CA PHE A 56 -3.77 -8.45 20.07
C PHE A 56 -2.48 -7.78 19.57
N LEU A 57 -2.48 -6.47 19.32
CA LEU A 57 -1.31 -5.75 18.81
C LEU A 57 -0.18 -5.67 19.84
N GLU A 58 -0.49 -5.49 21.12
CA GLU A 58 0.49 -5.53 22.22
C GLU A 58 1.23 -6.89 22.30
N SER A 59 0.57 -7.99 21.93
CA SER A 59 1.20 -9.32 21.88
C SER A 59 2.30 -9.46 20.82
N PHE A 60 2.30 -8.60 19.79
CA PHE A 60 3.36 -8.52 18.78
C PHE A 60 4.46 -7.52 19.15
N VAL A 61 4.13 -6.51 19.97
CA VAL A 61 5.11 -5.56 20.52
C VAL A 61 5.97 -6.23 21.59
N THR A 62 5.41 -7.20 22.32
CA THR A 62 6.12 -7.99 23.33
C THR A 62 5.95 -9.48 23.04
N PRO A 63 6.67 -10.02 22.04
CA PRO A 63 6.54 -11.43 21.68
C PRO A 63 6.96 -12.32 22.86
N THR A 64 6.13 -13.32 23.18
CA THR A 64 6.33 -14.24 24.32
C THR A 64 6.97 -15.57 23.91
N SER A 65 7.30 -15.77 22.63
CA SER A 65 7.97 -16.97 22.13
C SER A 65 8.76 -16.73 20.83
N PRO A 66 9.79 -17.55 20.52
CA PRO A 66 10.57 -17.45 19.29
C PRO A 66 9.74 -17.63 18.00
N ALA A 67 8.70 -18.49 18.05
CA ALA A 67 7.77 -18.68 16.94
C ALA A 67 6.94 -17.40 16.66
N MET A 68 6.60 -16.65 17.72
CA MET A 68 6.00 -15.32 17.60
C MET A 68 7.02 -14.27 17.18
N GLY A 69 8.32 -14.43 17.45
CA GLY A 69 9.37 -13.57 16.92
C GLY A 69 9.38 -13.56 15.39
N GLY A 70 9.42 -14.73 14.76
CA GLY A 70 9.44 -14.84 13.29
C GLY A 70 8.14 -14.39 12.60
N VAL A 71 6.97 -14.73 13.16
CA VAL A 71 5.66 -14.30 12.63
C VAL A 71 5.42 -12.82 12.94
N GLY A 72 5.78 -12.37 14.14
CA GLY A 72 5.64 -11.00 14.60
C GLY A 72 6.52 -10.02 13.84
N LEU A 73 7.74 -10.41 13.45
CA LEU A 73 8.60 -9.60 12.57
C LEU A 73 7.94 -9.34 11.21
N ARG A 74 7.33 -10.37 10.59
CA ARG A 74 6.63 -10.20 9.31
C ARG A 74 5.39 -9.34 9.47
N PHE A 75 4.57 -9.61 10.47
CA PHE A 75 3.38 -8.83 10.76
C PHE A 75 3.70 -7.37 11.07
N ALA A 76 4.74 -7.11 11.89
CA ALA A 76 5.21 -5.77 12.19
C ALA A 76 5.76 -5.06 10.94
N SER A 77 6.46 -5.77 10.05
CA SER A 77 6.90 -5.24 8.76
C SER A 77 5.71 -4.85 7.88
N GLU A 78 4.68 -5.69 7.78
CA GLU A 78 3.48 -5.42 6.97
C GLU A 78 2.66 -4.24 7.53
N ILE A 79 2.53 -4.14 8.86
CA ILE A 79 1.91 -2.98 9.50
C ILE A 79 2.75 -1.72 9.27
N ALA A 80 4.07 -1.79 9.43
CA ALA A 80 4.95 -0.66 9.17
C ALA A 80 4.83 -0.18 7.71
N ASP A 81 4.83 -1.10 6.74
CA ASP A 81 4.64 -0.79 5.33
C ASP A 81 3.26 -0.17 5.06
N SER A 82 2.21 -0.69 5.70
CA SER A 82 0.85 -0.15 5.59
C SER A 82 0.74 1.26 6.15
N ILE A 83 1.33 1.53 7.31
CA ILE A 83 1.28 2.85 7.92
C ILE A 83 2.18 3.84 7.17
N VAL A 84 3.38 3.44 6.77
CA VAL A 84 4.25 4.27 5.92
C VAL A 84 3.54 4.58 4.60
N GLY A 85 2.91 3.58 3.97
CA GLY A 85 2.08 3.75 2.78
C GLY A 85 0.97 4.77 3.00
N GLY A 86 0.15 4.59 4.04
CA GLY A 86 -0.96 5.48 4.39
C GLY A 86 -0.52 6.90 4.77
N ALA A 87 0.58 7.04 5.53
CA ALA A 87 1.14 8.33 5.91
C ALA A 87 1.80 9.06 4.73
N MET A 88 2.34 8.31 3.76
CA MET A 88 2.88 8.85 2.52
C MET A 88 1.82 9.12 1.47
N GLU A 89 0.62 8.52 1.55
CA GLU A 89 -0.50 8.69 0.62
C GLU A 89 -0.77 10.17 0.28
N PRO A 90 -0.85 11.12 1.23
CA PRO A 90 -1.08 12.54 0.90
C PRO A 90 0.08 13.18 0.12
N ARG A 91 1.32 12.76 0.39
CA ARG A 91 2.53 13.25 -0.31
C ARG A 91 2.61 12.63 -1.70
N LEU A 92 2.36 11.32 -1.82
CA LEU A 92 2.27 10.60 -3.08
C LEU A 92 1.16 11.16 -3.96
N ARG A 93 0.01 11.55 -3.39
CA ARG A 93 -1.07 12.24 -4.11
C ARG A 93 -0.60 13.55 -4.72
N THR A 94 0.20 14.35 -4.00
CA THR A 94 0.77 15.61 -4.53
C THR A 94 1.74 15.33 -5.69
N ILE A 95 2.63 14.35 -5.52
CA ILE A 95 3.59 13.94 -6.56
C ILE A 95 2.85 13.42 -7.80
N ARG A 96 1.84 12.57 -7.59
CA ARG A 96 0.97 12.04 -8.65
C ARG A 96 0.22 13.17 -9.37
N HIS A 97 -0.34 14.14 -8.65
CA HIS A 97 -0.97 15.30 -9.27
C HIS A 97 0.01 16.14 -10.09
N ALA A 98 1.23 16.35 -9.60
CA ALA A 98 2.26 17.06 -10.36
C ALA A 98 2.65 16.30 -11.64
N ALA A 99 2.79 14.97 -11.54
CA ALA A 99 3.06 14.11 -12.68
C ALA A 99 1.89 14.11 -13.68
N GLU A 100 0.65 13.98 -13.21
CA GLU A 100 -0.57 14.02 -14.04
C GLU A 100 -0.78 15.41 -14.69
N ARG A 101 -0.39 16.50 -14.00
CA ARG A 101 -0.38 17.87 -14.58
C ARG A 101 0.63 17.97 -15.73
N ASN A 102 1.83 17.45 -15.56
CA ASN A 102 2.87 17.48 -16.60
C ASN A 102 2.52 16.54 -17.77
N ALA A 103 1.90 15.40 -17.48
CA ALA A 103 1.44 14.44 -18.47
C ALA A 103 0.09 14.83 -19.12
N LEU A 104 -0.57 15.90 -18.65
CA LEU A 104 -1.91 16.33 -19.05
C LEU A 104 -3.00 15.23 -18.94
N SER A 105 -2.76 14.19 -18.13
CA SER A 105 -3.54 12.94 -18.20
C SER A 105 -4.86 12.96 -17.41
N LYS A 106 -5.07 13.96 -16.53
CA LYS A 106 -6.29 14.07 -15.69
C LYS A 106 -6.81 15.49 -15.46
N ILE A 107 -6.48 16.45 -16.32
CA ILE A 107 -6.88 17.85 -16.08
C ILE A 107 -8.38 18.06 -16.33
N LEU A 108 -8.97 17.37 -17.31
CA LEU A 108 -10.39 17.40 -17.62
C LEU A 108 -10.86 15.99 -18.01
N THR A 109 -12.01 15.57 -17.51
CA THR A 109 -12.64 14.34 -18.00
C THR A 109 -13.23 14.54 -19.40
N PRO A 110 -13.41 13.47 -20.19
CA PRO A 110 -14.11 13.54 -21.48
C PRO A 110 -15.50 14.19 -21.39
N ALA A 111 -16.23 13.97 -20.30
CA ALA A 111 -17.51 14.63 -20.04
C ALA A 111 -17.37 16.16 -19.85
N GLN A 112 -16.36 16.60 -19.10
CA GLN A 112 -16.05 18.03 -18.94
C GLN A 112 -15.58 18.64 -20.27
N ALA A 113 -14.79 17.91 -21.06
CA ALA A 113 -14.35 18.32 -22.39
C ALA A 113 -15.55 18.49 -23.34
N ALA A 114 -16.50 17.54 -23.36
CA ALA A 114 -17.72 17.64 -24.16
C ALA A 114 -18.53 18.90 -23.84
N LEU A 115 -18.74 19.18 -22.55
CA LEU A 115 -19.46 20.38 -22.10
C LEU A 115 -18.74 21.68 -22.48
N LEU A 116 -17.41 21.73 -22.35
CA LEU A 116 -16.60 22.90 -22.70
C LEU A 116 -16.56 23.13 -24.21
N LYS A 117 -16.43 22.07 -25.01
CA LYS A 117 -16.52 22.09 -26.49
C LYS A 117 -17.85 22.68 -26.92
N ARG A 118 -18.96 22.17 -26.38
CA ARG A 118 -20.30 22.67 -26.69
C ARG A 118 -20.50 24.15 -26.33
N ARG A 119 -19.94 24.57 -25.19
CA ARG A 119 -19.98 25.98 -24.75
C ARG A 119 -18.97 26.89 -25.49
N LYS A 120 -18.26 26.36 -26.49
CA LYS A 120 -17.22 27.06 -27.25
C LYS A 120 -16.15 27.70 -26.36
N LYS A 121 -15.81 27.03 -25.25
CA LYS A 121 -14.78 27.49 -24.29
C LYS A 121 -13.40 26.93 -24.58
N ILE A 122 -13.31 25.88 -25.39
CA ILE A 122 -12.08 25.25 -25.85
C ILE A 122 -12.18 25.00 -27.36
N THR A 123 -11.03 24.78 -28.01
CA THR A 123 -10.97 24.43 -29.43
C THR A 123 -11.34 22.97 -29.65
N ASP A 124 -11.81 22.64 -30.86
CA ASP A 124 -12.12 21.25 -31.24
C ASP A 124 -10.87 20.36 -31.11
N THR A 125 -9.73 20.84 -31.61
CA THR A 125 -8.45 20.13 -31.49
C THR A 125 -8.08 19.81 -30.04
N TYR A 126 -8.33 20.74 -29.11
CA TYR A 126 -8.04 20.50 -27.70
C TYR A 126 -9.04 19.53 -27.06
N ALA A 127 -10.31 19.60 -27.44
CA ALA A 127 -11.32 18.65 -26.98
C ALA A 127 -11.00 17.23 -27.46
N ASP A 128 -10.57 17.06 -28.72
CA ASP A 128 -10.24 15.76 -29.30
C ASP A 128 -9.04 15.11 -28.61
N VAL A 129 -8.04 15.92 -28.21
CA VAL A 129 -6.92 15.46 -27.38
C VAL A 129 -7.43 14.92 -26.04
N LEU A 130 -8.36 15.61 -25.37
CA LEU A 130 -8.93 15.18 -24.09
C LEU A 130 -9.79 13.91 -24.21
N PHE A 131 -10.54 13.75 -25.30
CA PHE A 131 -11.27 12.51 -25.58
C PHE A 131 -10.31 11.32 -25.78
N LYS A 132 -9.23 11.52 -26.53
CA LYS A 132 -8.18 10.50 -26.74
C LYS A 132 -7.45 10.12 -25.46
N PHE A 133 -7.17 11.09 -24.58
CA PHE A 133 -6.64 10.80 -23.25
C PHE A 133 -7.60 9.97 -22.39
N GLY A 134 -8.91 10.14 -22.59
CA GLY A 134 -9.94 9.31 -21.96
C GLY A 134 -10.07 7.90 -22.55
N GLY A 135 -9.30 7.56 -23.59
CA GLY A 135 -9.36 6.27 -24.28
C GLY A 135 -10.48 6.15 -25.30
N TYR A 136 -11.12 7.26 -25.68
CA TYR A 136 -12.22 7.24 -26.66
C TYR A 136 -11.66 7.40 -28.09
N PRO A 137 -11.83 6.39 -28.97
CA PRO A 137 -11.60 6.57 -30.40
C PRO A 137 -12.61 7.57 -30.99
N ASP A 138 -12.34 8.06 -32.19
CA ASP A 138 -13.06 9.21 -32.78
C ASP A 138 -14.59 8.99 -32.81
N GLU A 139 -15.07 7.82 -33.22
CA GLU A 139 -16.51 7.47 -33.25
C GLU A 139 -17.15 7.48 -31.85
N GLN A 140 -16.46 6.94 -30.85
CA GLN A 140 -16.99 6.89 -29.48
C GLN A 140 -16.98 8.27 -28.82
N SER A 141 -16.03 9.13 -29.21
CA SER A 141 -15.96 10.53 -28.77
C SER A 141 -17.18 11.30 -29.25
N GLU A 142 -17.63 11.03 -30.48
CA GLU A 142 -18.83 11.62 -31.07
C GLU A 142 -20.09 11.14 -30.34
N TYR A 143 -20.23 9.85 -30.07
CA TYR A 143 -21.35 9.32 -29.28
C TYR A 143 -21.41 9.90 -27.88
N LEU A 144 -20.25 10.01 -27.22
CA LEU A 144 -20.17 10.60 -25.88
C LEU A 144 -20.54 12.09 -25.90
N TYR A 145 -20.06 12.84 -26.90
CA TYR A 145 -20.44 14.24 -27.08
C TYR A 145 -21.95 14.41 -27.29
N ASN A 146 -22.54 13.60 -28.17
CA ASN A 146 -23.97 13.62 -28.46
C ASN A 146 -24.83 13.20 -27.26
N ALA A 147 -24.35 12.25 -26.43
CA ALA A 147 -25.04 11.83 -25.20
C ALA A 147 -25.19 12.97 -24.18
N PHE A 148 -24.32 13.99 -24.23
CA PHE A 148 -24.45 15.16 -23.37
C PHE A 148 -25.39 16.22 -23.93
N GLU A 149 -25.90 16.09 -25.16
CA GLU A 149 -26.89 17.02 -25.72
C GLU A 149 -28.13 17.09 -24.82
N PRO A 150 -28.66 18.31 -24.56
CA PRO A 150 -29.91 18.41 -23.83
C PRO A 150 -30.98 17.73 -24.67
N TYR A 151 -31.82 16.90 -24.04
CA TYR A 151 -32.98 16.35 -24.73
C TYR A 151 -33.79 17.49 -25.33
N PRO A 152 -34.28 17.36 -26.59
CA PRO A 152 -35.18 18.34 -27.16
C PRO A 152 -36.39 18.49 -26.23
N THR A 153 -36.56 19.65 -25.63
CA THR A 153 -37.79 19.98 -24.92
C THR A 153 -38.86 20.22 -25.98
N ILE A 154 -39.95 19.44 -25.90
CA ILE A 154 -41.15 19.60 -26.73
C ILE A 154 -41.78 20.97 -26.46
#